data_AF-A0A380DZ20-F1
#
_entry.id   AF-A0A380DZ20-F1
#
_cell.length_a   1.000
_cell.length_b   1.000
_cell.length_c   1.000
_cell.angle_alpha   90.00
_cell.angle_beta   90.00
_cell.angle_gamma   90.00
#
_symmetry.space_group_name_H-M   'P 1'
#
loop_
_entity.id
_entity.type
_entity.pdbx_description
1 polymer ?
#
loop_
_entity_poly.entity_id
_entity_poly.type
_entity_poly.pdbx_seq_one_letter_code
_entity_poly.pdbx_strand_id
1 'polypeptide(L)' 'MDIGGQALHAGLIGFEHPVTGEYIERHAELPQDFEDLLDTIRKEMHNCVVQ' A
#
# COMPACT_ATOMS: atom_id res chain seq x y z
N MET A 1 5.17 10.18 13.28
CA MET A 1 4.31 9.32 12.44
C MET A 1 4.11 8.03 13.18
N ASP A 2 2.95 7.86 13.78
CA ASP A 2 2.52 6.55 14.29
C ASP A 2 1.41 6.08 13.38
N ILE A 3 1.63 4.95 12.69
CA ILE A 3 0.65 4.33 11.79
C ILE A 3 -0.06 3.15 12.47
N GLY A 4 0.10 3.00 13.78
CA GLY A 4 -0.56 1.96 14.58
C GLY A 4 -0.11 0.53 14.26
N GLY A 5 0.96 0.34 13.48
CA GLY A 5 1.39 -0.98 12.99
C GLY A 5 2.51 -0.94 11.95
N GLN A 6 2.58 -1.98 11.11
CA GLN A 6 3.54 -2.06 10.00
C GLN A 6 3.01 -1.35 8.76
N ALA A 7 3.90 -0.68 8.01
CA ALA A 7 3.61 -0.13 6.69
C ALA A 7 3.61 -1.26 5.62
N LEU A 8 2.79 -2.29 5.81
CA LEU A 8 2.66 -3.44 4.92
C LEU A 8 1.23 -3.56 4.38
N HIS A 9 1.06 -3.45 3.06
CA HIS A 9 -0.22 -3.60 2.36
C HIS A 9 -0.11 -4.63 1.24
N ALA A 10 -0.98 -5.65 1.24
CA ALA A 10 -1.08 -6.62 0.16
C ALA A 10 -1.98 -6.07 -0.95
N GLY A 11 -1.41 -5.27 -1.86
CA GLY A 11 -2.15 -4.62 -2.94
C GLY A 11 -2.68 -5.58 -4.03
N LEU A 12 -2.13 -6.79 -4.10
CA LEU A 12 -2.49 -7.82 -5.07
C LEU A 12 -2.44 -9.19 -4.40
N ILE A 13 -3.47 -10.01 -4.63
CA ILE A 13 -3.47 -11.43 -4.28
C ILE A 13 -3.95 -12.26 -5.46
N GLY A 14 -3.19 -13.32 -5.76
CA GLY A 14 -3.48 -14.27 -6.83
C GLY A 14 -3.38 -15.70 -6.32
N PHE A 15 -4.38 -16.53 -6.60
CA PHE A 15 -4.35 -17.97 -6.27
C PHE A 15 -5.25 -18.79 -7.21
N GLU A 16 -4.97 -20.08 -7.30
CA GLU A 16 -5.80 -21.04 -8.04
C GLU A 16 -7.00 -21.46 -7.18
N HIS A 17 -8.20 -21.37 -7.74
CA HIS A 17 -9.42 -21.73 -7.01
C HIS A 17 -9.44 -23.23 -6.72
N PRO A 18 -9.53 -23.67 -5.45
CA PRO A 18 -9.28 -25.06 -5.06
C PRO A 18 -10.33 -26.06 -5.56
N VAL A 19 -11.47 -25.57 -6.06
CA VAL A 19 -12.57 -26.41 -6.58
C VAL A 19 -12.70 -26.32 -8.11
N THR A 20 -12.44 -25.15 -8.70
CA THR A 20 -12.65 -24.93 -10.15
C THR A 20 -11.35 -24.94 -10.95
N GLY A 21 -10.19 -24.79 -10.31
CA GLY A 21 -8.88 -24.68 -10.97
C GLY A 21 -8.67 -23.36 -11.71
N GLU A 22 -9.60 -22.41 -11.61
CA GLU A 22 -9.48 -21.11 -12.26
C GLU A 22 -8.51 -20.21 -11.48
N TYR A 23 -7.65 -19.49 -12.20
CA TYR A 23 -6.79 -18.48 -11.59
C TYR A 23 -7.63 -17.26 -11.19
N ILE A 24 -7.59 -16.90 -9.91
CA ILE A 24 -8.28 -15.75 -9.36
C ILE A 24 -7.23 -14.73 -8.95
N GLU A 25 -7.39 -13.50 -9.44
CA GLU A 25 -6.60 -12.35 -9.03
C GLU A 25 -7.50 -11.23 -8.52
N ARG A 26 -7.08 -10.60 -7.43
CA ARG A 26 -7.80 -9.49 -6.80
C ARG A 26 -6.82 -8.40 -6.40
N HIS A 27 -7.23 -7.16 -6.61
CA HIS A 27 -6.51 -5.96 -6.21
C HIS A 27 -7.24 -5.30 -5.04
N ALA A 28 -6.47 -4.72 -4.12
CA ALA A 28 -7.00 -3.90 -3.05
C ALA A 28 -6.42 -2.49 -3.18
N GLU A 29 -7.30 -1.48 -3.14
CA GLU A 29 -6.91 -0.08 -3.13
C GLU A 29 -6.02 0.23 -1.90
N LEU A 30 -5.17 1.25 -2.04
CA LEU A 30 -4.25 1.65 -0.98
C LEU A 30 -5.06 2.27 0.19
N PRO A 31 -4.84 1.85 1.45
CA PRO A 31 -5.52 2.46 2.59
C PRO A 31 -5.17 3.94 2.76
N GLN A 32 -6.12 4.76 3.20
CA GLN A 32 -5.95 6.21 3.35
C GLN A 32 -4.75 6.57 4.25
N ASP A 33 -4.54 5.85 5.35
CA ASP A 33 -3.43 6.10 6.27
C ASP A 33 -2.05 5.96 5.59
N PHE A 34 -1.95 5.11 4.56
CA PHE A 34 -0.73 4.95 3.77
C PHE A 34 -0.55 6.11 2.80
N GLU A 35 -1.63 6.60 2.19
CA GLU A 35 -1.58 7.79 1.34
C GLU A 35 -1.10 9.01 2.14
N ASP A 36 -1.66 9.22 3.31
CA ASP A 36 -1.32 10.34 4.20
C ASP A 36 0.13 10.27 4.68
N LEU A 37 0.62 9.06 4.97
CA LEU A 37 2.03 8.80 5.30
C LEU A 37 2.94 9.16 4.12
N LEU A 38 2.64 8.64 2.92
CA LEU A 38 3.44 8.88 1.72
C LEU A 38 3.50 10.37 1.37
N ASP A 39 2.38 11.07 1.48
CA ASP A 39 2.31 12.50 1.20
C ASP A 39 3.14 13.32 2.18
N THR A 40 3.16 12.94 3.45
CA THR A 40 3.99 13.61 4.44
C THR A 40 5.48 13.37 4.17
N ILE A 41 5.89 12.13 3.86
CA ILE A 41 7.28 11.81 3.48
C ILE A 41 7.71 12.60 2.23
N ARG A 42 6.86 12.67 1.21
CA ARG A 42 7.12 13.43 -0.03
C ARG A 42 7.31 14.92 0.24
N LYS A 43 6.51 15.50 1.16
CA LYS A 43 6.63 16.90 1.56
C LYS A 43 7.93 17.17 2.32
N GLU A 44 8.30 16.28 3.24
CA GLU A 44 9.56 16.41 3.99
C GLU A 44 10.80 16.26 3.08
N MET A 45 10.76 15.32 2.13
CA MET A 45 11.82 15.17 1.14
C MET A 45 11.93 16.37 0.21
N HIS A 46 10.80 16.94 -0.23
CA HIS A 46 10.84 18.18 -1.02
C HIS A 46 11.50 19.30 -0.23
N ASN A 47 11.08 19.53 1.01
CA ASN A 47 11.65 20.60 1.84
C ASN A 47 13.15 20.46 2.10
N CYS A 48 13.69 19.23 2.09
CA CYS A 48 15.13 18.97 2.23
C CYS A 48 15.94 19.34 0.96
N VAL A 49 15.34 19.24 -0.23
CA VAL A 49 16.04 19.46 -1.51
C VAL A 49 15.96 20.93 -1.99
N VAL A 50 15.03 21.72 -1.43
CA VAL A 50 14.90 23.17 -1.72
C VAL A 50 15.49 24.09 -0.63
N GLN A 51 16.29 23.55 0.30
CA GLN A 51 17.11 24.34 1.24
C GLN A 51 18.55 24.48 0.78
#